data_AF-A0A2U8DYH9-F1
#
_entry.id   AF-A0A2U8DYH9-F1
#
_cell.length_a   1.000
_cell.length_b   1.000
_cell.length_c   1.000
_cell.angle_alpha   90.00
_cell.angle_beta   90.00
_cell.angle_gamma   90.00
#
_symmetry.space_group_name_H-M   'P 1'
#
loop_
_entity.id
_entity.type
_entity.pdbx_description
1 polymer ?
#
loop_
_entity_poly.entity_id
_entity_poly.type
_entity_poly.pdbx_seq_one_letter_code
_entity_poly.pdbx_strand_id
1 'polypeptide(L)'
;MDFQYIGYFLIAILGLYILVKIFSWPLKILFKLVINAVLGAVLLIIVNIIGSYFNFYIGINAITALIAGFLGIPGVIFLIIFKLFL
;
A
#
# COMPACT_ATOMS: atom_id res chain seq x y z
N MET A 1 5.51 -16.60 -46.78
CA MET A 1 5.98 -16.34 -45.40
C MET A 1 6.49 -17.64 -44.85
N ASP A 2 7.80 -17.77 -44.66
CA ASP A 2 8.39 -19.02 -44.16
C ASP A 2 7.88 -19.34 -42.76
N PHE A 3 7.58 -20.61 -42.49
CA PHE A 3 7.05 -21.10 -41.21
C PHE A 3 7.90 -20.71 -39.99
N GLN A 4 9.18 -20.40 -40.20
CA GLN A 4 10.11 -19.92 -39.17
C GLN A 4 9.68 -18.57 -38.56
N TYR A 5 9.12 -17.65 -39.37
CA TYR A 5 8.69 -16.34 -38.88
C TYR A 5 7.49 -16.43 -37.93
N ILE A 6 6.61 -17.41 -38.16
CA ILE A 6 5.46 -17.68 -37.28
C ILE A 6 5.95 -18.12 -35.90
N GLY A 7 7.00 -18.96 -35.83
CA GLY A 7 7.62 -19.40 -34.58
C GLY A 7 8.22 -18.25 -33.77
N TYR A 8 8.97 -17.35 -34.42
CA TYR A 8 9.53 -16.17 -33.75
C TYR A 8 8.45 -15.23 -33.22
N PHE A 9 7.36 -15.05 -33.97
CA PHE A 9 6.25 -14.19 -33.55
C PHE A 9 5.53 -14.75 -32.31
N LEU A 10 5.33 -16.07 -32.25
CA LEU A 10 4.75 -16.73 -31.08
C LEU A 10 5.62 -16.57 -29.84
N ILE A 11 6.94 -16.75 -29.97
CA ILE A 11 7.89 -16.57 -28.86
C ILE A 11 7.88 -15.10 -28.37
N ALA A 12 7.86 -14.14 -29.29
CA ALA A 12 7.82 -12.72 -28.96
C ALA A 12 6.54 -12.35 -28.19
N ILE A 13 5.38 -12.82 -28.63
CA ILE A 13 4.10 -12.60 -27.94
C ILE A 13 4.12 -13.23 -26.54
N LEU A 14 4.62 -14.47 -26.42
CA LEU A 14 4.71 -15.16 -25.14
C LEU A 14 5.63 -14.40 -24.17
N GLY A 15 6.79 -13.95 -24.65
CA GLY A 15 7.74 -13.15 -23.88
C GLY A 15 7.13 -11.83 -23.42
N LEU A 16 6.44 -11.11 -24.30
CA LEU A 16 5.76 -9.86 -23.97
C LEU A 16 4.67 -10.08 -22.91
N TYR A 17 3.88 -11.14 -23.03
CA TYR A 17 2.83 -11.49 -22.07
C TYR A 17 3.40 -11.75 -20.67
N ILE A 18 4.49 -12.53 -20.57
CA ILE A 18 5.16 -12.80 -19.30
C ILE A 18 5.71 -11.51 -18.69
N LEU A 19 6.35 -10.67 -19.51
CA LEU A 19 6.93 -9.40 -19.07
C LEU A 19 5.85 -8.47 -18.49
N VAL A 20 4.77 -8.25 -19.23
CA VAL A 20 3.62 -7.46 -18.76
C VAL A 20 3.04 -8.02 -17.46
N LYS A 21 2.92 -9.34 -17.33
CA LYS A 21 2.36 -9.98 -16.13
C LYS A 21 3.27 -9.80 -14.91
N ILE A 22 4.59 -9.91 -15.08
CA ILE A 22 5.58 -9.69 -14.02
C ILE A 22 5.52 -8.25 -13.52
N PHE A 23 5.41 -7.25 -14.41
CA PHE A 23 5.32 -5.84 -14.02
C PHE A 23 3.95 -5.43 -13.46
N SER A 24 2.88 -6.08 -13.90
CA SER A 24 1.52 -5.76 -13.45
C SER A 24 1.26 -6.20 -12.00
N TRP A 25 1.93 -7.25 -11.52
CA TRP A 25 1.77 -7.76 -10.16
C TRP A 25 2.25 -6.78 -9.07
N PRO A 26 3.48 -6.23 -9.09
CA PRO A 26 3.94 -5.26 -8.10
C PRO A 26 3.17 -3.94 -8.17
N LEU A 27 2.73 -3.52 -9.36
CA LEU A 27 1.91 -2.31 -9.51
C LEU A 27 0.58 -2.42 -8.75
N LYS A 28 -0.08 -3.58 -8.82
CA LYS A 28 -1.31 -3.83 -8.06
C LYS A 28 -1.08 -3.74 -6.54
N ILE A 29 0.05 -4.27 -6.06
CA ILE A 29 0.41 -4.20 -4.65
C ILE A 29 0.65 -2.75 -4.24
N LEU A 30 1.40 -1.99 -5.05
CA LEU A 30 1.67 -0.58 -4.79
C LEU A 30 0.38 0.24 -4.70
N PHE A 31 -0.57 0.04 -5.62
CA PHE A 31 -1.87 0.70 -5.55
C PHE A 31 -2.62 0.35 -4.26
N LYS A 32 -2.62 -0.91 -3.84
CA LYS A 32 -3.24 -1.33 -2.58
C LYS A 32 -2.56 -0.70 -1.36
N LEU A 33 -1.22 -0.57 -1.38
CA LEU A 33 -0.46 0.12 -0.33
C LEU A 33 -0.87 1.60 -0.23
N VAL A 34 -0.97 2.29 -1.37
CA VAL A 34 -1.35 3.71 -1.40
C VAL A 34 -2.77 3.90 -0.85
N ILE A 35 -3.74 3.08 -1.28
CA ILE A 35 -5.12 3.17 -0.79
C ILE A 35 -5.17 2.94 0.72
N ASN A 36 -4.50 1.89 1.22
CA ASN A 36 -4.44 1.62 2.65
C ASN A 36 -3.76 2.78 3.41
N ALA A 37 -2.66 3.32 2.90
CA ALA A 37 -1.99 4.46 3.52
C ALA A 37 -2.89 5.69 3.60
N VAL A 38 -3.66 5.99 2.54
CA VAL A 38 -4.61 7.10 2.55
C VAL A 38 -5.71 6.87 3.60
N LEU A 39 -6.29 5.68 3.65
CA LEU A 39 -7.30 5.33 4.66
C LEU A 39 -6.74 5.41 6.09
N GLY A 40 -5.52 4.94 6.31
CA GLY A 40 -4.85 5.03 7.59
C GLY A 40 -4.51 6.47 7.98
N ALA A 41 -4.10 7.31 7.02
CA ALA A 41 -3.89 8.74 7.27
C ALA A 41 -5.19 9.42 7.69
N VAL A 42 -6.31 9.13 7.04
CA VAL A 42 -7.64 9.64 7.42
C VAL A 42 -8.00 9.20 8.86
N LEU A 43 -7.79 7.93 9.20
CA LEU A 43 -8.01 7.44 10.56
C LEU A 43 -7.14 8.17 11.59
N LEU A 44 -5.85 8.36 11.30
CA LEU A 44 -4.93 9.08 12.19
C LEU A 44 -5.28 10.55 12.35
N ILE A 45 -5.79 11.22 11.31
CA ILE A 45 -6.28 12.59 11.39
C ILE A 45 -7.45 12.66 12.38
N ILE A 46 -8.43 11.75 12.26
CA ILE A 46 -9.59 11.70 13.17
C ILE A 46 -9.10 11.50 14.61
N VAL A 47 -8.18 10.57 14.82
CA VAL A 47 -7.61 10.27 16.13
C VAL A 47 -6.85 11.46 16.68
N ASN A 48 -6.08 12.19 15.87
CA ASN A 48 -5.36 13.38 16.31
C ASN A 48 -6.28 14.55 16.65
N ILE A 49 -7.42 14.69 15.96
CA ILE A 49 -8.44 15.69 16.31
C ILE A 49 -9.01 15.38 17.70
N ILE A 50 -9.35 14.11 17.96
CA ILE A 50 -9.88 13.68 19.27
C ILE A 50 -8.77 13.75 20.34
N GLY A 51 -7.56 13.34 20.00
CA GLY A 51 -6.39 13.35 20.87
C GLY A 51 -5.92 14.75 21.22
N SER A 52 -6.16 15.75 20.37
CA SER A 52 -5.81 17.15 20.63
C SER A 52 -6.46 17.68 21.92
N TYR A 53 -7.70 17.25 22.24
CA TYR A 53 -8.35 17.58 23.51
C TYR A 53 -7.59 17.09 24.75
N PHE A 54 -6.74 16.07 24.57
CA PHE A 54 -5.88 15.49 25.59
C PHE A 54 -4.39 15.86 25.43
N ASN A 55 -4.06 16.84 24.58
CA ASN A 55 -2.68 17.17 24.18
C ASN A 55 -1.89 15.98 23.60
N PHE A 56 -2.60 15.02 22.97
CA PHE A 56 -2.03 13.81 22.40
C PHE A 56 -2.03 13.86 20.87
N TYR A 57 -0.87 13.57 20.27
CA TYR A 57 -0.68 13.60 18.82
C TYR A 57 0.18 12.41 18.36
N ILE A 58 -0.31 11.69 17.35
CA ILE A 58 0.42 10.65 16.64
C ILE A 58 0.97 11.25 15.34
N GLY A 59 2.26 11.04 15.06
CA GLY A 59 2.86 11.48 13.81
C GLY A 59 2.18 10.83 12.60
N ILE A 60 1.75 11.63 11.63
CA ILE A 60 1.14 11.15 10.38
C ILE A 60 2.25 11.05 9.34
N ASN A 61 2.75 9.84 9.09
CA ASN A 61 3.76 9.55 8.08
C ASN A 61 3.40 8.27 7.33
N ALA A 62 4.16 7.92 6.30
CA ALA A 62 3.88 6.72 5.50
C ALA A 62 3.84 5.44 6.34
N ILE A 63 4.69 5.31 7.36
CA ILE A 63 4.76 4.12 8.22
C ILE A 63 3.54 4.04 9.13
N THR A 64 3.23 5.09 9.88
CA THR A 64 2.08 5.12 10.79
C THR A 64 0.76 5.01 10.03
N ALA A 65 0.65 5.66 8.87
CA ALA A 65 -0.51 5.57 8.00
C ALA A 65 -0.67 4.17 7.38
N LEU A 66 0.41 3.50 6.99
CA LEU A 66 0.33 2.11 6.54
C LEU A 66 -0.07 1.17 7.68
N ILE A 67 0.46 1.34 8.89
CA ILE A 67 0.10 0.53 10.06
C ILE A 67 -1.39 0.70 10.39
N ALA A 68 -1.85 1.95 10.52
CA ALA A 68 -3.25 2.28 10.75
C ALA A 68 -4.15 1.84 9.60
N GLY A 69 -3.67 1.92 8.36
CA GLY A 69 -4.42 1.58 7.15
C GLY A 69 -4.57 0.08 6.91
N PHE A 70 -3.52 -0.70 7.20
CA PHE A 70 -3.55 -2.16 7.07
C PHE A 70 -4.33 -2.82 8.19
N LEU A 71 -4.09 -2.38 9.42
CA LEU A 71 -4.69 -2.99 10.61
C LEU A 71 -6.01 -2.32 11.01
N GLY A 72 -6.32 -1.13 10.49
CA GLY A 72 -7.52 -0.37 10.83
C GLY A 72 -7.50 0.11 12.29
N ILE A 73 -8.63 -0.09 12.98
CA ILE A 73 -8.81 0.29 14.39
C ILE A 73 -7.76 -0.39 15.30
N PRO A 74 -7.48 -1.71 15.20
CA PRO A 74 -6.37 -2.34 15.92
C PRO A 74 -5.02 -1.63 15.73
N GLY A 75 -4.72 -1.16 14.51
CA GLY A 75 -3.48 -0.45 14.21
C GLY A 75 -3.39 0.90 14.89
N VAL A 76 -4.51 1.63 14.92
CA VAL A 76 -4.61 2.90 15.65
C VAL A 76 -4.40 2.67 17.15
N ILE A 77 -5.06 1.68 17.74
CA ILE A 77 -4.90 1.34 19.17
C ILE A 77 -3.43 1.01 19.47
N PHE A 78 -2.80 0.21 18.62
CA PHE A 78 -1.37 -0.11 18.74
C PHE A 78 -0.51 1.16 18.73
N LEU A 79 -0.75 2.08 17.78
CA LEU A 79 0.00 3.34 17.70
C LEU A 79 -0.23 4.25 18.91
N ILE A 80 -1.44 4.26 19.47
CA ILE A 80 -1.75 5.00 20.70
C ILE A 80 -0.92 4.43 21.86
N ILE A 81 -0.97 3.11 22.06
CA ILE A 81 -0.20 2.43 23.10
C ILE A 81 1.29 2.69 22.90
N PHE A 82 1.81 2.46 21.70
CA PHE A 82 3.22 2.68 21.38
C PHE A 82 3.69 4.10 21.72
N LYS A 83 2.85 5.10 21.45
CA LYS A 83 3.14 6.51 21.75
C LYS A 83 3.02 6.85 23.25
N LEU A 84 2.25 6.10 24.03
CA LEU A 84 2.12 6.30 25.48
C LEU A 84 3.28 5.68 26.26
N PHE A 85 3.89 4.62 25.74
CA PHE A 85 5.01 3.92 26.38
C PHE A 85 6.40 4.50 26.03
N LEU A 86 6.49 5.32 24.98
CA LEU A 86 7.73 5.95 24.50
C LEU A 86 7.68 7.48 24.67
#